data_AF-A0A5J5EXN2-F1
#
_entry.id   AF-A0A5J5EXN2-F1
#
_cell.length_a   1.000
_cell.length_b   1.000
_cell.length_c   1.000
_cell.angle_alpha   90.00
_cell.angle_beta   90.00
_cell.angle_gamma   90.00
#
_symmetry.space_group_name_H-M   'P 1'
#
loop_
_entity.id
_entity.type
_entity.pdbx_description
1 polymer ?
#
loop_
_entity_poly.entity_id
_entity_poly.type
_entity_poly.pdbx_seq_one_letter_code
_entity_poly.pdbx_strand_id
1 'polypeptide(L)'
;MPLANRFSNIRPLSEFFDFKRISKPQNFGEVQSRASYNLSYFASNYAVVFVMLSIYSLLTNLLLLFVIFFVVGGMWGIGRLGGADLEIGPIKATSSQLYTTLLCVAIPLGFIASPFSTVLWLIGASGFTILGHAAFMDKPIENAFSEEAV
;
A
#
# COMPACT_ATOMS: atom_id res chain seq x y z
N MET A 1 3.98 2.64 19.01
CA MET A 1 2.51 2.79 19.17
C MET A 1 1.84 1.58 18.53
N PRO A 2 1.01 0.81 19.25
CA PRO A 2 0.49 -0.47 18.75
C PRO A 2 -0.54 -0.24 17.63
N LEU A 3 -0.47 -1.05 16.58
CA LEU A 3 -1.34 -0.98 15.39
C LEU A 3 -2.85 -0.96 15.73
N ALA A 4 -3.24 -1.52 16.89
CA ALA A 4 -4.62 -1.53 17.39
C ALA A 4 -5.25 -0.13 17.51
N ASN A 5 -4.48 0.90 17.90
CA ASN A 5 -5.02 2.27 18.03
C ASN A 5 -5.29 2.97 16.69
N ARG A 6 -4.72 2.49 15.58
CA ARG A 6 -5.01 3.06 14.25
C ARG A 6 -6.31 2.54 13.66
N PHE A 7 -6.67 1.29 13.95
CA PHE A 7 -7.96 0.71 13.52
C PHE A 7 -9.14 1.30 14.30
N SER A 8 -8.94 1.77 15.54
CA SER A 8 -9.97 2.48 16.32
C SER A 8 -10.32 3.88 15.82
N ASN A 9 -9.55 4.42 14.86
CA ASN A 9 -9.77 5.74 14.26
C ASN A 9 -10.35 5.67 12.83
N ILE A 10 -10.83 4.50 12.39
CA ILE A 10 -11.55 4.41 11.12
C ILE A 10 -12.84 5.22 11.25
N ARG A 11 -12.99 6.23 10.39
CA ARG A 11 -14.19 7.05 10.34
C ARG A 11 -15.31 6.30 9.60
N PRO A 12 -16.58 6.51 9.96
CA PRO A 12 -17.71 5.88 9.29
C PRO A 12 -17.64 6.05 7.76
N LEU A 13 -17.91 4.98 7.00
CA LEU A 13 -17.89 5.04 5.53
C LEU A 13 -18.94 6.02 4.98
N SER A 14 -20.04 6.23 5.69
CA SER A 14 -21.06 7.23 5.35
C SER A 14 -20.54 8.66 5.40
N GLU A 15 -19.55 8.93 6.26
CA GLU A 15 -18.90 10.23 6.36
C GLU A 15 -17.78 10.38 5.32
N PHE A 16 -17.06 9.29 5.05
CA PHE A 16 -16.05 9.26 3.99
C PHE A 16 -16.69 9.47 2.61
N PHE A 17 -17.80 8.79 2.31
CA PHE A 17 -18.54 8.94 1.05
C PHE A 17 -19.72 9.90 1.17
N ASP A 18 -19.55 11.02 1.89
CA ASP A 18 -20.57 12.06 1.91
C ASP A 18 -20.53 12.91 0.64
N PHE A 19 -21.20 12.42 -0.41
CA PHE A 19 -21.30 13.10 -1.70
C PHE A 19 -21.91 14.50 -1.62
N LYS A 20 -22.60 14.86 -0.53
CA LYS A 20 -23.16 16.21 -0.35
C LYS A 20 -22.10 17.25 -0.02
N ARG A 21 -20.97 16.82 0.53
CA ARG A 21 -19.83 17.67 0.91
C ARG A 21 -18.74 17.72 -0.16
N ILE A 22 -18.96 17.06 -1.31
CA ILE A 22 -18.09 17.18 -2.46
C ILE A 22 -18.39 18.52 -3.14
N SER A 23 -17.42 19.42 -3.15
CA SER A 23 -17.53 20.69 -3.84
C SER A 23 -16.26 20.99 -4.62
N LYS A 24 -16.39 21.80 -5.67
CA LYS A 24 -15.24 22.22 -6.47
C LYS A 24 -14.48 23.30 -5.69
N PRO A 25 -13.19 23.10 -5.37
CA PRO A 25 -12.39 24.13 -4.71
C PRO A 25 -12.24 25.34 -5.64
N GLN A 26 -12.35 26.54 -5.06
CA GLN A 26 -12.33 27.80 -5.79
C GLN A 26 -10.91 28.20 -6.19
N ASN A 27 -9.90 27.83 -5.39
CA ASN A 27 -8.50 28.15 -5.66
C ASN A 27 -7.52 27.10 -5.09
N PHE A 28 -6.24 27.22 -5.44
CA PHE A 28 -5.19 26.30 -4.99
C PHE A 28 -4.93 26.34 -3.48
N GLY A 29 -5.13 27.48 -2.82
CA GLY A 29 -4.98 27.59 -1.36
C GLY A 29 -6.04 26.76 -0.63
N GLU A 30 -7.26 26.77 -1.15
CA GLU A 30 -8.36 25.96 -0.65
C GLU A 30 -8.10 24.45 -0.85
N VAL A 31 -7.56 24.04 -2.01
CA VAL A 31 -7.13 22.65 -2.25
C VAL A 31 -6.13 22.21 -1.19
N GLN A 32 -5.09 23.01 -0.94
CA GLN A 32 -4.06 22.68 0.05
C GLN A 32 -4.64 22.55 1.46
N SER A 33 -5.52 23.47 1.83
CA SER A 33 -6.17 23.52 3.14
C SER A 33 -7.10 22.32 3.37
N ARG A 34 -7.95 22.00 2.38
CA ARG A 34 -8.83 20.82 2.38
C ARG A 34 -8.02 19.53 2.41
N ALA A 35 -7.02 19.40 1.55
CA ALA A 35 -6.19 18.20 1.48
C ALA A 35 -5.45 17.95 2.80
N SER A 36 -4.84 18.97 3.39
CA SER A 36 -4.10 18.85 4.66
C SER A 36 -5.01 18.41 5.81
N TYR A 37 -6.21 18.98 5.90
CA TYR A 37 -7.20 18.60 6.90
C TYR A 37 -7.71 17.17 6.68
N ASN A 38 -8.19 16.86 5.46
CA ASN A 38 -8.82 15.59 5.15
C ASN A 38 -7.83 14.42 5.20
N LEU A 39 -6.57 14.61 4.78
CA LEU A 39 -5.51 13.60 4.88
C LEU A 39 -5.28 13.16 6.33
N SER A 40 -5.32 14.11 7.28
CA SER A 40 -5.21 13.80 8.71
C SER A 40 -6.50 13.18 9.24
N TYR A 41 -7.65 13.76 8.89
CA TYR A 41 -8.96 13.37 9.41
C TYR A 41 -9.37 11.94 8.99
N PHE A 42 -9.12 11.57 7.73
CA PHE A 42 -9.46 10.27 7.14
C PHE A 42 -8.23 9.36 6.96
N ALA A 43 -7.14 9.57 7.71
CA ALA A 43 -5.89 8.84 7.55
C ALA A 43 -6.06 7.31 7.56
N SER A 44 -6.87 6.77 8.48
CA SER A 44 -7.14 5.32 8.54
C SER A 44 -7.96 4.82 7.36
N ASN A 45 -8.93 5.59 6.86
CA ASN A 45 -9.71 5.24 5.67
C ASN A 45 -8.82 5.21 4.43
N TYR A 46 -7.92 6.20 4.27
CA TYR A 46 -6.96 6.22 3.17
C TYR A 46 -5.93 5.08 3.25
N ALA A 47 -5.52 4.68 4.46
CA ALA A 47 -4.68 3.49 4.64
C ALA A 47 -5.40 2.21 4.15
N VAL A 48 -6.70 2.08 4.43
CA VAL A 48 -7.52 0.97 3.91
C VAL A 48 -7.59 1.00 2.38
N VAL A 49 -7.85 2.17 1.77
CA VAL A 49 -7.85 2.33 0.30
C VAL A 49 -6.50 1.94 -0.30
N PHE A 50 -5.40 2.37 0.30
CA PHE A 50 -4.05 2.01 -0.14
C PHE A 50 -3.81 0.50 -0.06
N VAL A 51 -4.23 -0.17 1.02
CA VAL A 51 -4.13 -1.63 1.17
C VAL A 51 -4.98 -2.34 0.12
N MET A 52 -6.22 -1.89 -0.12
CA MET A 52 -7.08 -2.48 -1.16
C MET A 52 -6.46 -2.33 -2.55
N LEU A 53 -5.93 -1.16 -2.90
CA LEU A 53 -5.23 -0.94 -4.17
C LEU A 53 -3.94 -1.77 -4.28
N SER A 54 -3.23 -1.98 -3.16
CA SER A 54 -2.05 -2.84 -3.11
C SER A 54 -2.41 -4.31 -3.37
N ILE A 55 -3.50 -4.80 -2.78
CA ILE A 55 -4.00 -6.16 -3.04
C ILE A 55 -4.42 -6.27 -4.51
N TYR A 56 -5.17 -5.29 -5.02
CA TYR A 56 -5.60 -5.27 -6.42
C TYR A 56 -4.41 -5.28 -7.39
N SER A 57 -3.35 -4.49 -7.13
CA SER A 57 -2.19 -4.42 -8.00
C SER A 57 -1.42 -5.76 -8.05
N LEU A 58 -1.34 -6.45 -6.91
CA LEU A 58 -0.75 -7.79 -6.83
C LEU A 58 -1.61 -8.86 -7.50
N LEU A 59 -2.93 -8.82 -7.33
CA LEU A 59 -3.84 -9.77 -7.99
C LEU A 59 -3.87 -9.59 -9.50
N THR A 60 -3.71 -8.37 -9.99
CA THR A 60 -3.62 -8.07 -11.43
C THR A 60 -2.27 -8.52 -12.00
N ASN A 61 -1.22 -8.54 -11.17
CA ASN A 61 0.12 -9.03 -11.55
C ASN A 61 0.46 -10.33 -10.82
N LEU A 62 -0.21 -11.43 -11.22
CA LEU A 62 -0.02 -12.75 -10.63
C LEU A 62 1.44 -13.24 -10.69
N LEU A 63 2.20 -12.81 -11.70
CA LEU A 63 3.62 -13.17 -11.82
C LEU A 63 4.45 -12.49 -10.72
N LEU A 64 4.23 -11.19 -10.47
CA LEU A 64 4.87 -10.50 -9.35
C LEU A 64 4.49 -11.14 -8.01
N LEU A 65 3.21 -11.48 -7.82
CA LEU A 65 2.75 -12.18 -6.63
C LEU A 65 3.46 -13.53 -6.45
N PHE A 66 3.59 -14.30 -7.53
CA PHE A 66 4.35 -15.55 -7.53
C PHE A 66 5.81 -15.34 -7.16
N VAL A 67 6.49 -14.34 -7.76
CA VAL A 67 7.90 -14.03 -7.46
C VAL A 67 8.08 -13.66 -5.99
N ILE A 68 7.15 -12.88 -5.41
CA ILE A 68 7.16 -12.55 -3.98
C ILE A 68 7.06 -13.83 -3.13
N PHE A 69 6.08 -14.69 -3.42
CA PHE A 69 5.94 -15.95 -2.68
C PHE A 69 7.13 -16.89 -2.86
N PHE A 70 7.71 -16.96 -4.06
CA PHE A 70 8.87 -17.76 -4.37
C PHE A 70 10.10 -17.29 -3.58
N VAL A 71 10.35 -15.98 -3.55
CA VAL A 71 11.49 -15.40 -2.81
C VAL A 71 11.28 -15.52 -1.30
N VAL A 72 10.11 -15.12 -0.78
CA VAL A 72 9.82 -15.18 0.66
C VAL A 72 9.80 -16.63 1.14
N GLY A 73 9.12 -17.52 0.42
CA GLY A 73 9.06 -18.95 0.73
C GLY A 73 10.42 -19.62 0.59
N GLY A 74 11.20 -19.27 -0.43
CA GLY A 74 12.57 -19.75 -0.62
C GLY A 74 13.49 -19.31 0.52
N MET A 75 13.50 -18.02 0.87
CA MET A 75 14.29 -17.50 1.99
C MET A 75 13.87 -18.11 3.33
N TRP A 76 12.57 -18.25 3.58
CA TRP A 76 12.05 -18.89 4.79
C TRP A 76 12.42 -20.37 4.86
N GLY A 77 12.32 -21.08 3.74
CA GLY A 77 12.72 -22.48 3.61
C GLY A 77 14.20 -22.69 3.88
N ILE A 78 15.07 -21.87 3.27
CA ILE A 78 16.52 -21.93 3.49
C ILE A 78 16.85 -21.54 4.94
N GLY A 79 16.22 -20.50 5.49
CA GLY A 79 16.41 -20.08 6.87
C GLY A 79 16.04 -21.16 7.88
N ARG A 80 15.06 -22.02 7.56
CA ARG A 80 14.65 -23.15 8.39
C ARG A 80 15.69 -24.29 8.44
N LEU A 81 16.64 -24.34 7.50
CA LEU A 81 17.73 -25.31 7.51
C LEU A 81 18.80 -24.99 8.55
N GLY A 82 18.84 -23.77 9.10
CA GLY A 82 19.76 -23.41 10.18
C GLY A 82 21.25 -23.54 9.80
N GLY A 83 21.58 -23.48 8.51
CA GLY A 83 22.93 -23.68 7.99
C GLY A 83 23.28 -25.14 7.65
N ALA A 84 22.35 -26.08 7.85
CA ALA A 84 22.50 -27.45 7.34
C ALA A 84 22.31 -27.49 5.81
N ASP A 85 22.92 -28.49 5.17
CA ASP A 85 22.67 -28.77 3.78
C ASP A 85 21.27 -29.37 3.61
N LEU A 86 20.60 -29.00 2.52
CA LEU A 86 19.31 -29.59 2.17
C LEU A 86 19.56 -30.98 1.59
N GLU A 87 19.18 -32.00 2.35
CA GLU A 87 19.20 -33.40 1.92
C GLU A 87 17.77 -33.88 1.68
N ILE A 88 17.33 -33.87 0.42
CA ILE A 88 16.04 -34.45 0.01
C ILE A 88 16.33 -35.68 -0.86
N GLY A 89 16.30 -36.85 -0.24
CA GLY A 89 16.60 -38.12 -0.93
C GLY A 89 18.02 -38.13 -1.52
N PRO A 90 18.20 -38.31 -2.84
CA PRO A 90 19.53 -38.29 -3.46
C PRO A 90 20.09 -36.87 -3.68
N ILE A 91 19.29 -35.83 -3.47
CA ILE A 91 19.69 -34.44 -3.73
C ILE A 91 20.31 -33.86 -2.45
N LYS A 92 21.60 -33.52 -2.52
CA LYS A 92 22.30 -32.71 -1.53
C LYS A 92 22.57 -31.33 -2.12
N ALA A 93 21.97 -30.30 -1.54
CA ALA A 93 22.20 -28.92 -1.95
C ALA A 93 22.68 -28.10 -0.76
N THR A 94 23.84 -27.45 -0.92
CA THR A 94 24.37 -26.55 0.09
C THR A 94 23.51 -25.29 0.20
N SER A 95 23.54 -24.65 1.38
CA SER A 95 22.85 -23.36 1.58
C SER A 95 23.23 -22.32 0.51
N SER A 96 24.50 -22.29 0.08
CA SER A 96 24.98 -21.40 -0.98
C SER A 96 24.30 -21.70 -2.33
N GLN A 97 24.24 -22.97 -2.74
CA GLN A 97 23.57 -23.38 -3.98
C GLN A 97 22.07 -23.05 -3.99
N LEU A 98 21.40 -23.15 -2.83
CA LEU A 98 19.99 -22.78 -2.71
C LEU A 98 19.78 -21.28 -2.90
N TYR A 99 20.59 -20.44 -2.25
CA TYR A 99 20.53 -18.99 -2.46
C TYR A 99 20.90 -18.60 -3.90
N THR A 100 21.92 -19.22 -4.49
CA THR A 100 22.28 -18.98 -5.89
C THR A 100 21.14 -19.36 -6.83
N THR A 101 20.52 -20.53 -6.64
CA THR A 101 19.37 -20.96 -7.45
C THR A 101 18.19 -20.01 -7.30
N LEU A 102 17.90 -19.61 -6.05
CA LEU A 102 16.83 -18.66 -5.75
C LEU A 102 17.05 -17.34 -6.50
N LEU A 103 18.27 -16.79 -6.48
CA LEU A 103 18.61 -15.55 -7.19
C LEU A 103 18.58 -15.72 -8.70
N CYS A 104 19.15 -16.81 -9.24
CA CYS A 104 19.19 -17.07 -10.67
C CYS A 104 17.79 -17.22 -11.28
N VAL A 105 16.80 -17.68 -10.51
CA VAL A 105 15.41 -17.79 -10.95
C VAL A 105 14.63 -16.50 -10.64
N ALA A 106 14.81 -15.93 -9.46
CA ALA A 106 14.07 -14.74 -9.03
C ALA A 106 14.43 -13.48 -9.82
N ILE A 107 15.69 -13.31 -10.22
CA ILE A 107 16.13 -12.12 -10.97
C ILE A 107 15.45 -12.05 -12.35
N PRO A 108 15.55 -13.06 -13.23
CA PRO A 108 14.86 -13.03 -14.52
C PRO A 108 13.34 -12.89 -14.38
N LEU A 109 12.73 -13.66 -13.47
CA LEU A 109 11.29 -13.57 -13.23
C LEU A 109 10.90 -12.18 -12.69
N GLY A 110 11.71 -11.59 -11.83
CA GLY A 110 11.51 -10.24 -11.31
C GLY A 110 11.55 -9.17 -12.39
N PHE A 111 12.44 -9.29 -13.38
CA PHE A 111 12.43 -8.38 -14.54
C PHE A 111 11.15 -8.52 -15.35
N ILE A 112 10.70 -9.75 -15.61
CA ILE A 112 9.45 -10.01 -16.35
C ILE A 112 8.23 -9.50 -15.56
N ALA A 113 8.24 -9.67 -14.23
CA ALA A 113 7.20 -9.21 -13.33
C ALA A 113 7.01 -7.69 -13.33
N SER A 114 8.02 -6.93 -13.75
CA SER A 114 7.97 -5.47 -13.80
C SER A 114 7.48 -4.83 -12.49
N PRO A 115 8.12 -5.12 -11.32
CA PRO A 115 7.72 -4.60 -10.02
C PRO A 115 7.65 -3.08 -10.00
N PHE A 116 8.58 -2.42 -10.70
CA PHE A 116 8.62 -0.96 -10.79
C PHE A 116 7.35 -0.36 -11.42
N SER A 117 6.84 -0.97 -12.50
CA SER A 117 5.59 -0.54 -13.11
C SER A 117 4.40 -0.71 -12.15
N THR A 118 4.37 -1.83 -11.41
CA THR A 118 3.31 -2.09 -10.42
C THR A 118 3.34 -1.09 -9.26
N VAL A 119 4.54 -0.74 -8.77
CA VAL A 119 4.71 0.27 -7.72
C VAL A 119 4.35 1.67 -8.21
N LEU A 120 4.78 2.07 -9.40
CA LEU A 120 4.40 3.35 -9.99
C LEU A 120 2.88 3.45 -10.20
N TRP A 121 2.25 2.37 -10.66
CA TRP A 121 0.80 2.30 -10.79
C TRP A 121 0.12 2.48 -9.42
N LEU A 122 0.62 1.79 -8.39
CA LEU A 122 0.08 1.88 -7.03
C LEU A 122 0.22 3.30 -6.47
N ILE A 123 1.37 3.94 -6.64
CA ILE A 123 1.61 5.33 -6.20
C ILE A 123 0.68 6.28 -6.95
N GLY A 124 0.58 6.15 -8.28
CA GLY A 124 -0.30 7.01 -9.09
C GLY A 124 -1.77 6.84 -8.75
N ALA A 125 -2.25 5.60 -8.66
CA ALA A 125 -3.64 5.29 -8.35
C ALA A 125 -4.03 5.71 -6.92
N SER A 126 -3.17 5.42 -5.93
CA SER A 126 -3.40 5.84 -4.55
C SER A 126 -3.32 7.36 -4.40
N GLY A 127 -2.31 8.00 -5.00
CA GLY A 127 -2.17 9.46 -5.01
C GLY A 127 -3.39 10.14 -5.63
N PHE A 128 -3.83 9.69 -6.80
CA PHE A 128 -4.99 10.25 -7.49
C PHE A 128 -6.29 10.06 -6.69
N THR A 129 -6.54 8.86 -6.16
CA THR A 129 -7.77 8.56 -5.39
C THR A 129 -7.80 9.26 -4.04
N ILE A 130 -6.70 9.20 -3.28
CA ILE A 130 -6.60 9.78 -1.93
C ILE A 130 -6.56 11.31 -2.00
N LEU A 131 -5.67 11.88 -2.82
CA LEU A 131 -5.57 13.35 -2.94
C LEU A 131 -6.78 13.94 -3.65
N GLY A 132 -7.33 13.25 -4.65
CA GLY A 132 -8.59 13.63 -5.27
C GLY A 132 -9.70 13.73 -4.22
N HIS A 133 -9.93 12.64 -3.48
CA HIS A 133 -10.91 12.65 -2.39
C HIS A 133 -10.65 13.76 -1.37
N ALA A 134 -9.40 13.92 -0.92
CA ALA A 134 -9.03 14.93 0.08
C ALA A 134 -9.17 16.38 -0.41
N ALA A 135 -8.96 16.64 -1.70
CA ALA A 135 -9.04 17.98 -2.29
C ALA A 135 -10.50 18.43 -2.54
N PHE A 136 -11.36 17.50 -2.98
CA PHE A 136 -12.75 17.80 -3.32
C PHE A 136 -13.69 17.80 -2.11
N MET A 137 -13.25 17.25 -0.99
CA MET A 137 -14.07 17.10 0.20
C MET A 137 -14.03 18.34 1.10
N ASP A 138 -15.18 18.93 1.42
CA ASP A 138 -15.27 20.13 2.25
C ASP A 138 -14.90 19.87 3.72
N LYS A 139 -14.23 20.84 4.35
CA LYS A 139 -14.05 20.84 5.81
C LYS A 139 -15.43 20.95 6.49
N PRO A 140 -15.65 20.31 7.66
CA PRO A 140 -16.89 20.50 8.41
C PRO A 140 -17.07 21.96 8.82
N ILE A 141 -18.31 22.45 8.78
CA ILE A 141 -18.69 23.86 8.96
C ILE A 141 -18.22 24.42 10.32
N GLU A 142 -18.21 23.59 11.36
CA GLU A 142 -17.71 23.94 12.70
C GLU A 142 -16.25 24.43 12.70
N ASN A 143 -15.42 23.90 11.80
CA ASN A 143 -14.02 24.33 11.67
C ASN A 143 -13.86 25.59 10.81
N ALA A 144 -14.82 25.89 9.92
CA ALA A 144 -14.83 27.14 9.14
C ALA A 144 -15.13 28.35 10.04
N PHE A 145 -16.05 28.20 11.01
CA PHE A 145 -16.37 29.26 11.96
C PHE A 145 -15.24 29.54 12.97
N SER A 146 -14.45 28.53 13.34
CA SER A 146 -13.29 28.73 14.22
C SER A 146 -12.10 29.43 13.54
N GLU A 147 -11.98 29.37 12.21
CA GLU A 147 -10.97 30.15 11.46
C GLU A 147 -11.43 31.60 11.22
N GLU A 148 -12.74 31.87 11.15
CA GLU A 148 -13.30 33.24 11.02
C GLU A 148 -13.39 34.02 12.35
N ALA A 149 -13.33 33.32 13.49
CA ALA A 149 -13.45 33.92 14.82
C ALA A 149 -12.10 34.37 15.43
N VAL A 150 -11.00 34.40 14.66
CA VAL A 150 -9.64 34.77 15.10
C VAL A 150 -9.07 35.90 14.26
#